data_AF-A0A835LIU0-F1
#
_entry.id   AF-A0A835LIU0-F1
#
_cell.length_a   1.000
_cell.length_b   1.000
_cell.length_c   1.000
_cell.angle_alpha   90.00
_cell.angle_beta   90.00
_cell.angle_gamma   90.00
#
_symmetry.space_group_name_H-M   'P 1'
#
loop_
_entity.id
_entity.type
_entity.pdbx_description
1 polymer ?
#
loop_
_entity_poly.entity_id
_entity_poly.type
_entity_poly.pdbx_seq_one_letter_code
_entity_poly.pdbx_strand_id
1 'polypeptide(L)'
;MEGKKEAALLTEMRKSLEQLSSTTEDYGDAMLMRFLIARSMDPMKAAKMLVKWKKWREEFVPLGFIPDSEVRDELDAKKIYLQGLSKNGQPVVITQAKKHFASKDQTKYKKFVVHQLDKTIASSFKEGKEIGNEKFIAILDFANSSYRNIDSRGLVNGFQILQAYYPERLGKLYILSMPSFFVSAWKMISHFLEKATQEKNYGDAMLMRFLVARSMDPMKAAKMLVSWKKWREEFVPLGFIPDSQVPDELKAKKIYLQVPSKNGQPVLIIQANKHFPSKDQPQFKMDLVTSVLLWIVVLVIDPCCDFYRTQEANDTCSFKEGKEIGNEKLIGILDLANIGYRNIDARALITGFQFLQAYYPERLAKFYILSMPWFFVSAWKMISLFLEKATLEKVVIVSSQDERKTFIKEIGEETLPEEYGGRAKLIALQDVTLNSISIVD
;
A
#
# COMPACT_ATOMS: atom_id res chain seq x y z
N MET A 1 -38.75 -13.76 10.60
CA MET A 1 -38.40 -12.34 10.86
C MET A 1 -37.33 -11.86 9.90
N GLU A 2 -36.34 -12.71 9.59
CA GLU A 2 -35.23 -12.46 8.67
C GLU A 2 -35.65 -12.13 7.23
N GLY A 3 -36.53 -12.92 6.60
CA GLY A 3 -36.99 -12.66 5.23
C GLY A 3 -37.76 -11.34 5.01
N LYS A 4 -38.41 -10.79 6.05
CA LYS A 4 -39.05 -9.46 5.97
C LYS A 4 -38.01 -8.34 5.96
N LYS A 5 -36.89 -8.53 6.67
CA LYS A 5 -35.77 -7.57 6.71
C LYS A 5 -35.00 -7.57 5.39
N GLU A 6 -34.78 -8.75 4.81
CA GLU A 6 -34.15 -8.90 3.49
C GLU A 6 -34.97 -8.25 2.37
N ALA A 7 -36.29 -8.48 2.35
CA ALA A 7 -37.18 -7.84 1.38
C ALA A 7 -37.14 -6.31 1.47
N ALA A 8 -37.15 -5.76 2.70
CA ALA A 8 -37.05 -4.32 2.91
C ALA A 8 -35.72 -3.73 2.39
N LEU A 9 -34.60 -4.42 2.62
CA LEU A 9 -33.28 -4.01 2.13
C LEU A 9 -33.16 -4.08 0.61
N LEU A 10 -33.78 -5.08 -0.03
CA LEU A 10 -33.88 -5.16 -1.48
C LEU A 10 -34.68 -3.97 -2.04
N THR A 11 -35.81 -3.63 -1.42
CA THR A 11 -36.60 -2.45 -1.80
C THR A 11 -35.79 -1.16 -1.67
N GLU A 12 -35.05 -1.00 -0.57
CA GLU A 12 -34.20 0.18 -0.35
C GLU A 12 -33.03 0.26 -1.35
N MET A 13 -32.43 -0.88 -1.70
CA MET A 13 -31.37 -0.94 -2.71
C MET A 13 -31.90 -0.56 -4.09
N ARG A 14 -33.09 -1.04 -4.47
CA ARG A 14 -33.75 -0.68 -5.73
C ARG A 14 -34.00 0.83 -5.80
N LYS A 15 -34.53 1.43 -4.73
CA LYS A 15 -34.68 2.89 -4.62
C LYS A 15 -33.35 3.65 -4.73
N SER A 16 -32.28 3.10 -4.14
CA SER A 16 -30.93 3.68 -4.23
C SER A 16 -30.38 3.63 -5.67
N LEU A 17 -30.73 2.61 -6.45
CA LEU A 17 -30.34 2.51 -7.87
C LEU A 17 -31.08 3.53 -8.75
N GLU A 18 -32.36 3.76 -8.48
CA GLU A 18 -33.15 4.81 -9.14
C GLU A 18 -32.53 6.20 -8.92
N GLN A 19 -32.08 6.49 -7.69
CA GLN A 19 -31.37 7.74 -7.37
C GLN A 19 -30.05 7.89 -8.13
N LEU A 20 -29.39 6.78 -8.47
CA LEU A 20 -28.15 6.77 -9.25
C LEU A 20 -28.40 6.72 -10.77
N SER A 21 -29.64 6.94 -11.21
CA SER A 21 -30.07 6.89 -12.62
C SER A 21 -29.78 5.54 -13.29
N SER A 22 -29.87 4.45 -12.53
CA SER A 22 -29.69 3.08 -13.02
C SER A 22 -31.00 2.30 -12.93
N THR A 23 -31.33 1.51 -13.96
CA THR A 23 -32.55 0.70 -14.01
C THR A 23 -32.39 -0.60 -13.23
N THR A 24 -33.49 -1.05 -12.60
CA THR A 24 -33.54 -2.27 -11.77
C THR A 24 -34.20 -3.46 -12.45
N GLU A 25 -34.74 -3.28 -13.67
CA GLU A 25 -35.60 -4.24 -14.37
C GLU A 25 -34.85 -5.50 -14.84
N ASP A 26 -33.52 -5.42 -14.99
CA ASP A 26 -32.71 -6.52 -15.52
C ASP A 26 -32.18 -7.49 -14.44
N TYR A 27 -32.38 -7.21 -13.15
CA TYR A 27 -31.69 -7.93 -12.05
C TYR A 27 -32.64 -8.65 -11.08
N GLY A 28 -32.48 -9.98 -11.00
CA GLY A 28 -33.15 -10.81 -10.01
C GLY A 28 -32.66 -10.58 -8.57
N ASP A 29 -33.52 -10.84 -7.60
CA ASP A 29 -33.27 -10.57 -6.17
C ASP A 29 -32.01 -11.26 -5.63
N ALA A 30 -31.70 -12.48 -6.10
CA ALA A 30 -30.51 -13.21 -5.69
C ALA A 30 -29.22 -12.45 -6.04
N MET A 31 -29.19 -11.77 -7.18
CA MET A 31 -28.06 -10.94 -7.57
C MET A 31 -27.92 -9.72 -6.68
N LEU A 32 -29.01 -8.98 -6.44
CA LEU A 32 -28.98 -7.81 -5.57
C LEU A 32 -28.55 -8.18 -4.14
N MET A 33 -29.01 -9.32 -3.64
CA MET A 33 -28.62 -9.82 -2.32
C MET A 33 -27.11 -10.06 -2.21
N ARG A 34 -26.43 -10.54 -3.26
CA ARG A 34 -24.96 -10.67 -3.25
C ARG A 34 -24.24 -9.34 -3.06
N PHE A 35 -24.72 -8.29 -3.70
CA PHE A 35 -24.14 -6.94 -3.55
C PHE A 35 -24.45 -6.36 -2.16
N LEU A 36 -25.64 -6.63 -1.61
CA LEU A 36 -25.99 -6.26 -0.24
C LEU A 36 -25.06 -6.95 0.76
N ILE A 37 -24.93 -8.28 0.70
CA ILE A 37 -24.05 -9.05 1.61
C ILE A 37 -22.61 -8.54 1.51
N ALA A 38 -22.09 -8.36 0.29
CA ALA A 38 -20.73 -7.86 0.07
C ALA A 38 -20.51 -6.42 0.59
N ARG A 39 -21.58 -5.68 0.90
CA ARG A 39 -21.54 -4.34 1.49
C ARG A 39 -22.21 -4.29 2.85
N SER A 40 -22.15 -5.39 3.60
CA SER A 40 -22.64 -5.48 4.99
C SER A 40 -24.10 -5.05 5.12
N MET A 41 -24.92 -5.38 4.13
CA MET A 41 -26.34 -5.05 4.03
C MET A 41 -26.63 -3.55 3.94
N ASP A 42 -25.68 -2.72 3.49
CA ASP A 42 -25.86 -1.29 3.22
C ASP A 42 -26.40 -1.07 1.79
N PRO A 43 -27.67 -0.63 1.62
CA PRO A 43 -28.30 -0.55 0.31
C PRO A 43 -27.66 0.48 -0.64
N MET A 44 -27.20 1.62 -0.12
CA MET A 44 -26.59 2.67 -0.93
C MET A 44 -25.18 2.27 -1.39
N LYS A 45 -24.37 1.69 -0.52
CA LYS A 45 -23.05 1.15 -0.88
C LYS A 45 -23.17 -0.01 -1.87
N ALA A 46 -24.15 -0.90 -1.67
CA ALA A 46 -24.45 -1.99 -2.60
C ALA A 46 -24.85 -1.46 -3.98
N ALA A 47 -25.74 -0.46 -4.04
CA ALA A 47 -26.17 0.18 -5.28
C ALA A 47 -24.99 0.82 -6.03
N LYS A 48 -24.13 1.58 -5.34
CA LYS A 48 -22.91 2.16 -5.93
C LYS A 48 -21.96 1.09 -6.47
N MET A 49 -21.80 -0.03 -5.76
CA MET A 49 -20.99 -1.15 -6.23
C MET A 49 -21.59 -1.79 -7.49
N LEU A 50 -22.91 -1.98 -7.54
CA LEU A 50 -23.61 -2.53 -8.71
C LEU A 50 -23.46 -1.62 -9.94
N VAL A 51 -23.62 -0.30 -9.79
CA VAL A 51 -23.43 0.67 -10.89
C VAL A 51 -22.01 0.60 -11.43
N LYS A 52 -21.01 0.57 -10.54
CA LYS A 52 -19.59 0.41 -10.92
C LYS A 52 -19.35 -0.93 -11.65
N TRP A 53 -19.97 -2.01 -11.17
CA TRP A 53 -19.89 -3.32 -11.79
C TRP A 53 -20.50 -3.32 -13.19
N LYS A 54 -21.68 -2.70 -13.39
CA LYS A 54 -22.36 -2.60 -14.68
C LYS A 54 -21.47 -1.93 -15.73
N LYS A 55 -20.95 -0.74 -15.39
CA LYS A 55 -20.00 -0.01 -16.25
C LYS A 55 -18.77 -0.86 -16.58
N TRP A 56 -18.22 -1.56 -15.60
CA TRP A 56 -17.09 -2.45 -15.85
C TRP A 56 -17.43 -3.63 -16.76
N ARG A 57 -18.62 -4.23 -16.64
CA ARG A 57 -19.07 -5.30 -17.55
C ARG A 57 -19.22 -4.79 -18.98
N GLU A 58 -19.81 -3.62 -19.17
CA GLU A 58 -19.97 -2.99 -20.49
C GLU A 58 -18.62 -2.70 -21.16
N GLU A 59 -17.63 -2.22 -20.40
CA GLU A 59 -16.30 -1.90 -20.92
C GLU A 59 -15.40 -3.13 -21.11
N PHE A 60 -15.42 -4.07 -20.15
CA PHE A 60 -14.44 -5.17 -20.11
C PHE A 60 -14.95 -6.46 -20.77
N VAL A 61 -16.26 -6.65 -20.83
CA VAL A 61 -16.93 -7.83 -21.39
C VAL A 61 -18.08 -7.40 -22.31
N PRO A 62 -17.80 -6.63 -23.38
CA PRO A 62 -18.82 -5.97 -24.19
C PRO A 62 -19.75 -6.94 -24.93
N LEU A 63 -19.30 -8.16 -25.22
CA LEU A 63 -20.10 -9.21 -25.85
C LEU A 63 -20.97 -10.00 -24.85
N GLY A 64 -20.94 -9.62 -23.57
CA GLY A 64 -21.55 -10.40 -22.48
C GLY A 64 -20.73 -11.63 -22.06
N PHE A 65 -19.80 -12.09 -22.89
CA PHE A 65 -18.80 -13.12 -22.59
C PHE A 65 -17.45 -12.76 -23.23
N ILE A 66 -16.40 -13.47 -22.85
CA ILE A 66 -15.07 -13.36 -23.47
C ILE A 66 -14.91 -14.56 -24.41
N PRO A 67 -14.62 -14.37 -25.71
CA PRO A 67 -14.37 -15.47 -26.63
C PRO A 67 -13.06 -16.22 -26.33
N ASP A 68 -13.03 -17.54 -26.55
CA ASP A 68 -11.83 -18.37 -26.40
C ASP A 68 -10.64 -17.85 -27.24
N SER A 69 -10.92 -17.21 -28.38
CA SER A 69 -9.88 -16.62 -29.25
C SER A 69 -9.10 -15.49 -28.59
N GLU A 70 -9.68 -14.76 -27.64
CA GLU A 70 -9.01 -13.65 -26.93
C GLU A 70 -8.03 -14.14 -25.85
N VAL A 71 -8.17 -15.39 -25.40
CA VAL A 71 -7.44 -15.95 -24.25
C VAL A 71 -6.80 -17.31 -24.56
N ARG A 72 -6.64 -17.62 -25.85
CA ARG A 72 -6.26 -18.96 -26.35
C ARG A 72 -4.93 -19.47 -25.80
N ASP A 73 -3.92 -18.63 -25.72
CA ASP A 73 -2.61 -18.95 -25.14
C ASP A 73 -2.70 -19.32 -23.64
N GLU A 74 -3.52 -18.60 -22.87
CA GLU A 74 -3.76 -18.92 -21.47
C GLU A 74 -4.54 -20.24 -21.31
N LEU A 75 -5.45 -20.55 -22.26
CA LEU A 75 -6.19 -21.81 -22.32
C LEU A 75 -5.32 -23.00 -22.74
N ASP A 76 -4.41 -22.81 -23.69
CA ASP A 76 -3.50 -23.86 -24.20
C ASP A 76 -2.59 -24.41 -23.11
N ALA A 77 -2.27 -23.60 -22.09
CA ALA A 77 -1.54 -24.03 -20.90
C ALA A 77 -2.28 -25.12 -20.08
N LYS A 78 -3.60 -25.28 -20.27
CA LYS A 78 -4.46 -26.27 -19.59
C LYS A 78 -4.20 -26.31 -18.09
N LYS A 79 -4.26 -25.14 -17.45
CA LYS A 79 -3.92 -24.94 -16.04
C LYS A 79 -5.11 -24.89 -15.09
N ILE A 80 -6.33 -24.71 -15.59
CA ILE A 80 -7.57 -24.67 -14.81
C ILE A 80 -8.54 -25.72 -15.35
N TYR A 81 -9.12 -26.50 -14.45
CA TYR A 81 -10.00 -27.62 -14.74
C TYR A 81 -11.31 -27.50 -13.97
N LEU A 82 -12.44 -27.59 -14.68
CA LEU A 82 -13.75 -27.71 -14.07
C LEU A 82 -14.07 -29.21 -13.90
N GLN A 83 -14.20 -29.68 -12.66
CA GLN A 83 -14.39 -31.12 -12.35
C GLN A 83 -15.86 -31.54 -12.16
N GLY A 84 -16.80 -30.61 -12.26
CA GLY A 84 -18.23 -30.84 -12.03
C GLY A 84 -18.70 -30.26 -10.70
N LEU A 85 -19.77 -30.83 -10.15
CA LEU A 85 -20.46 -30.29 -8.98
C LEU A 85 -20.09 -31.07 -7.71
N SER A 86 -19.93 -30.35 -6.61
CA SER A 86 -19.84 -30.93 -5.27
C SER A 86 -21.18 -31.54 -4.84
N LYS A 87 -21.17 -32.27 -3.72
CA LYS A 87 -22.40 -32.83 -3.11
C LYS A 87 -23.49 -31.78 -2.84
N ASN A 88 -23.11 -30.52 -2.65
CA ASN A 88 -24.03 -29.41 -2.40
C ASN A 88 -24.36 -28.61 -3.67
N GLY A 89 -24.05 -29.13 -4.86
CA GLY A 89 -24.33 -28.45 -6.14
C GLY A 89 -23.38 -27.30 -6.49
N GLN A 90 -22.31 -27.08 -5.71
CA GLN A 90 -21.31 -26.04 -6.00
C GLN A 90 -20.32 -26.52 -7.07
N PRO A 91 -20.06 -25.77 -8.15
CA PRO A 91 -19.08 -26.17 -9.15
C PRO A 91 -17.67 -26.13 -8.55
N VAL A 92 -16.85 -27.12 -8.92
CA VAL A 92 -15.49 -27.31 -8.39
C VAL A 92 -14.47 -27.04 -9.48
N VAL A 93 -13.60 -26.07 -9.21
CA VAL A 93 -12.52 -25.66 -10.10
C VAL A 93 -11.17 -26.03 -9.47
N ILE A 94 -10.32 -26.70 -10.24
CA ILE A 94 -8.96 -27.06 -9.85
C ILE A 94 -7.97 -26.30 -10.72
N THR A 95 -7.13 -25.49 -10.09
CA THR A 95 -6.03 -24.77 -10.72
C THR A 95 -4.72 -25.47 -10.37
N GLN A 96 -4.00 -25.94 -11.39
CA GLN A 96 -2.68 -26.54 -11.24
C GLN A 96 -1.60 -25.48 -11.34
N ALA A 97 -1.02 -25.07 -10.20
CA ALA A 97 -0.02 -24.01 -10.15
C ALA A 97 1.23 -24.36 -10.98
N LYS A 98 1.64 -25.63 -11.04
CA LYS A 98 2.81 -26.07 -11.85
C LYS A 98 2.73 -25.74 -13.35
N LYS A 99 1.52 -25.49 -13.87
CA LYS A 99 1.27 -25.12 -15.27
C LYS A 99 1.10 -23.61 -15.46
N HIS A 100 1.05 -22.87 -14.36
CA HIS A 100 0.93 -21.42 -14.40
C HIS A 100 2.31 -20.80 -14.62
N PHE A 101 2.35 -19.80 -15.49
CA PHE A 101 3.47 -18.89 -15.69
C PHE A 101 2.91 -17.48 -15.83
N ALA A 102 3.63 -16.50 -15.29
CA ALA A 102 3.17 -15.12 -15.28
C ALA A 102 2.99 -14.60 -16.71
N SER A 103 1.81 -14.04 -16.98
CA SER A 103 1.50 -13.52 -18.30
C SER A 103 2.21 -12.20 -18.54
N LYS A 104 2.81 -12.03 -19.73
CA LYS A 104 3.39 -10.75 -20.14
C LYS A 104 2.30 -9.70 -20.41
N ASP A 105 1.12 -10.14 -20.83
CA ASP A 105 -0.04 -9.29 -21.05
C ASP A 105 -1.04 -9.43 -19.89
N GLN A 106 -1.00 -8.44 -19.00
CA GLN A 106 -1.85 -8.41 -17.82
C GLN A 106 -3.33 -8.20 -18.16
N THR A 107 -3.64 -7.53 -19.27
CA THR A 107 -5.02 -7.33 -19.71
C THR A 107 -5.60 -8.65 -20.20
N LYS A 108 -4.82 -9.38 -21.02
CA LYS A 108 -5.19 -10.72 -21.48
C LYS A 108 -5.36 -11.71 -20.35
N TYR A 109 -4.45 -11.69 -19.36
CA TYR A 109 -4.58 -12.53 -18.18
C TYR A 109 -5.86 -12.22 -17.37
N LYS A 110 -6.19 -10.93 -17.19
CA LYS A 110 -7.46 -10.55 -16.53
C LYS A 110 -8.68 -11.04 -17.31
N LYS A 111 -8.65 -10.95 -18.64
CA LYS A 111 -9.69 -11.53 -19.51
C LYS A 111 -9.79 -13.04 -19.34
N PHE A 112 -8.66 -13.75 -19.26
CA PHE A 112 -8.64 -15.18 -18.97
C PHE A 112 -9.27 -15.52 -17.61
N VAL A 113 -8.96 -14.77 -16.56
CA VAL A 113 -9.59 -14.97 -15.24
C VAL A 113 -11.11 -14.80 -15.32
N VAL A 114 -11.59 -13.72 -15.92
CA VAL A 114 -13.03 -13.44 -16.10
C VAL A 114 -13.70 -14.54 -16.92
N HIS A 115 -13.09 -14.96 -18.02
CA HIS A 115 -13.55 -16.08 -18.86
C HIS A 115 -13.72 -17.37 -18.04
N GLN A 116 -12.74 -17.74 -17.22
CA GLN A 116 -12.81 -18.95 -16.41
C GLN A 116 -13.86 -18.87 -15.30
N LEU A 117 -14.05 -17.69 -14.70
CA LEU A 117 -15.08 -17.47 -13.69
C LEU A 117 -16.48 -17.56 -14.31
N ASP A 118 -16.71 -16.90 -15.45
CA ASP A 118 -17.99 -16.93 -16.15
C ASP A 118 -18.35 -18.37 -16.58
N LYS A 119 -17.41 -19.14 -17.13
CA LYS A 119 -17.63 -20.56 -17.45
C LYS A 119 -17.90 -21.42 -16.22
N THR A 120 -17.23 -21.14 -15.10
CA THR A 120 -17.46 -21.86 -13.84
C THR A 120 -18.87 -21.62 -13.32
N ILE A 121 -19.31 -20.36 -13.29
CA ILE A 121 -20.65 -19.98 -12.83
C ILE A 121 -21.71 -20.53 -13.79
N ALA A 122 -21.50 -20.45 -15.10
CA ALA A 122 -22.42 -21.02 -16.09
C ALA A 122 -22.61 -22.54 -15.92
N SER A 123 -21.59 -23.25 -15.45
CA SER A 123 -21.68 -24.71 -15.22
C SER A 123 -22.60 -25.12 -14.08
N SER A 124 -22.96 -24.19 -13.20
CA SER A 124 -23.94 -24.41 -12.13
C SER A 124 -25.34 -23.93 -12.50
N PHE A 125 -25.69 -23.88 -13.78
CA PHE A 125 -27.07 -23.67 -14.23
C PHE A 125 -27.67 -24.99 -14.72
N LYS A 126 -28.85 -25.34 -14.21
CA LYS A 126 -29.67 -26.46 -14.68
C LYS A 126 -31.09 -25.97 -14.91
N GLU A 127 -31.64 -26.21 -16.10
CA GLU A 127 -33.02 -25.81 -16.46
C GLU A 127 -33.31 -24.32 -16.20
N GLY A 128 -32.32 -23.45 -16.47
CA GLY A 128 -32.45 -22.00 -16.30
C GLY A 128 -32.37 -21.50 -14.86
N LYS A 129 -32.14 -22.39 -13.88
CA LYS A 129 -31.92 -22.03 -12.48
C LYS A 129 -30.49 -22.34 -12.04
N GLU A 130 -29.90 -21.42 -11.31
CA GLU A 130 -28.61 -21.67 -10.66
C GLU A 130 -28.80 -22.70 -9.54
N ILE A 131 -27.96 -23.73 -9.52
CA ILE A 131 -27.99 -24.82 -8.55
C ILE A 131 -26.94 -24.63 -7.46
N GLY A 132 -27.19 -25.22 -6.28
CA GLY A 132 -26.39 -24.98 -5.09
C GLY A 132 -26.71 -23.61 -4.48
N ASN A 133 -25.71 -22.98 -3.86
CA ASN A 133 -25.85 -21.69 -3.17
C ASN A 133 -25.20 -20.54 -3.95
N GLU A 134 -25.19 -20.62 -5.28
CA GLU A 134 -24.60 -19.64 -6.21
C GLU A 134 -23.08 -19.43 -6.07
N LYS A 135 -22.42 -20.28 -5.26
CA LYS A 135 -20.99 -20.24 -4.96
C LYS A 135 -20.24 -21.42 -5.55
N PHE A 136 -19.00 -21.19 -5.96
CA PHE A 136 -18.08 -22.23 -6.43
C PHE A 136 -16.99 -22.57 -5.41
N ILE A 137 -16.40 -23.75 -5.55
CA ILE A 137 -15.23 -24.20 -4.78
C ILE A 137 -14.01 -24.09 -5.67
N ALA A 138 -12.99 -23.38 -5.19
CA ALA A 138 -11.69 -23.30 -5.84
C ALA A 138 -10.67 -24.19 -5.12
N ILE A 139 -9.88 -24.93 -5.87
CA ILE A 139 -8.75 -25.72 -5.38
C ILE A 139 -7.50 -25.22 -6.11
N LEU A 140 -6.55 -24.67 -5.38
CA LEU A 140 -5.23 -24.31 -5.89
C LEU A 140 -4.25 -25.41 -5.50
N ASP A 141 -3.83 -26.22 -6.48
CA ASP A 141 -2.89 -27.30 -6.28
C ASP A 141 -1.47 -26.87 -6.66
N PHE A 142 -0.61 -26.78 -5.65
CA PHE A 142 0.81 -26.44 -5.81
C PHE A 142 1.74 -27.66 -5.98
N ALA A 143 1.19 -28.87 -6.14
CA ALA A 143 2.00 -30.06 -6.34
C ALA A 143 2.96 -29.89 -7.53
N ASN A 144 4.25 -30.16 -7.30
CA ASN A 144 5.32 -30.00 -8.29
C ASN A 144 5.48 -28.58 -8.87
N SER A 145 4.98 -27.56 -8.18
CA SER A 145 5.22 -26.17 -8.56
C SER A 145 6.61 -25.70 -8.08
N SER A 146 7.22 -24.83 -8.87
CA SER A 146 8.49 -24.19 -8.56
C SER A 146 8.30 -22.68 -8.39
N TYR A 147 9.34 -21.97 -7.97
CA TYR A 147 9.32 -20.50 -7.86
C TYR A 147 8.93 -19.81 -9.18
N ARG A 148 9.20 -20.42 -10.34
CA ARG A 148 8.88 -19.84 -11.66
C ARG A 148 7.39 -19.85 -11.96
N ASN A 149 6.64 -20.70 -11.25
CA ASN A 149 5.21 -20.86 -11.43
C ASN A 149 4.39 -19.91 -10.54
N ILE A 150 5.05 -19.23 -9.61
CA ILE A 150 4.40 -18.30 -8.69
C ILE A 150 4.26 -16.95 -9.39
N ASP A 151 3.06 -16.66 -9.89
CA ASP A 151 2.68 -15.32 -10.32
C ASP A 151 1.85 -14.64 -9.25
N SER A 152 2.56 -13.93 -8.40
CA SER A 152 1.97 -13.25 -7.27
C SER A 152 1.10 -12.06 -7.68
N ARG A 153 1.45 -11.38 -8.78
CA ARG A 153 0.64 -10.31 -9.36
C ARG A 153 -0.63 -10.87 -9.98
N GLY A 154 -0.53 -12.00 -10.68
CA GLY A 154 -1.66 -12.73 -11.23
C GLY A 154 -2.63 -13.22 -10.15
N LEU A 155 -2.13 -13.71 -9.02
CA LEU A 155 -2.96 -14.08 -7.86
C LEU A 155 -3.72 -12.87 -7.30
N VAL A 156 -3.02 -11.76 -7.02
CA VAL A 156 -3.65 -10.53 -6.50
C VAL A 156 -4.70 -9.99 -7.48
N ASN A 157 -4.39 -9.91 -8.77
CA ASN A 157 -5.35 -9.48 -9.80
C ASN A 157 -6.60 -10.37 -9.84
N GLY A 158 -6.42 -11.70 -9.73
CA GLY A 158 -7.53 -12.65 -9.72
C GLY A 158 -8.45 -12.45 -8.52
N PHE A 159 -7.88 -12.26 -7.34
CA PHE A 159 -8.67 -11.97 -6.14
C PHE A 159 -9.34 -10.60 -6.16
N GLN A 160 -8.69 -9.57 -6.69
CA GLN A 160 -9.30 -8.27 -6.88
C GLN A 160 -10.52 -8.36 -7.82
N ILE A 161 -10.41 -9.12 -8.92
CA ILE A 161 -11.56 -9.37 -9.82
C ILE A 161 -12.68 -10.07 -9.06
N LEU A 162 -12.36 -11.11 -8.30
CA LEU A 162 -13.35 -11.85 -7.50
C LEU A 162 -14.11 -10.94 -6.52
N GLN A 163 -13.39 -10.13 -5.74
CA GLN A 163 -13.98 -9.26 -4.73
C GLN A 163 -14.75 -8.08 -5.33
N ALA A 164 -14.22 -7.46 -6.37
CA ALA A 164 -14.81 -6.27 -6.96
C ALA A 164 -15.99 -6.60 -7.89
N TYR A 165 -15.93 -7.74 -8.60
CA TYR A 165 -16.84 -8.01 -9.71
C TYR A 165 -17.59 -9.35 -9.64
N TYR A 166 -17.23 -10.24 -8.70
CA TYR A 166 -17.93 -11.49 -8.44
C TYR A 166 -18.29 -11.61 -6.94
N PRO A 167 -18.99 -10.60 -6.37
CA PRO A 167 -19.31 -10.60 -4.95
C PRO A 167 -20.06 -11.87 -4.56
N GLU A 168 -19.69 -12.45 -3.42
CA GLU A 168 -20.32 -13.66 -2.88
C GLU A 168 -20.32 -14.87 -3.82
N ARG A 169 -19.40 -14.98 -4.79
CA ARG A 169 -19.29 -16.15 -5.69
C ARG A 169 -18.29 -17.20 -5.23
N LEU A 170 -17.22 -16.82 -4.54
CA LEU A 170 -16.25 -17.79 -4.01
C LEU A 170 -16.78 -18.37 -2.68
N GLY A 171 -17.07 -19.67 -2.65
CA GLY A 171 -17.56 -20.34 -1.46
C GLY A 171 -16.45 -20.85 -0.55
N LYS A 172 -15.53 -21.63 -1.11
CA LYS A 172 -14.37 -22.16 -0.39
C LYS A 172 -13.15 -22.17 -1.30
N LEU A 173 -12.00 -21.83 -0.73
CA LEU A 173 -10.69 -21.95 -1.36
C LEU A 173 -9.87 -22.99 -0.61
N TYR A 174 -9.51 -24.07 -1.29
CA TYR A 174 -8.57 -25.07 -0.79
C TYR A 174 -7.21 -24.85 -1.43
N ILE A 175 -6.15 -24.92 -0.63
CA ILE A 175 -4.78 -24.85 -1.11
C ILE A 175 -4.09 -26.15 -0.76
N LEU A 176 -3.66 -26.87 -1.80
CA LEU A 176 -3.03 -28.16 -1.68
C LEU A 176 -1.54 -28.04 -1.96
N SER A 177 -0.74 -28.88 -1.31
CA SER A 177 0.70 -29.04 -1.58
C SER A 177 1.48 -27.72 -1.51
N MET A 178 1.11 -26.82 -0.58
CA MET A 178 1.72 -25.50 -0.47
C MET A 178 3.23 -25.61 -0.23
N PRO A 179 4.07 -25.04 -1.12
CA PRO A 179 5.50 -25.21 -1.00
C PRO A 179 6.02 -24.35 0.16
N SER A 180 7.00 -24.88 0.91
CA SER A 180 7.55 -24.23 2.10
C SER A 180 8.06 -22.81 1.84
N PHE A 181 8.64 -22.58 0.65
CA PHE A 181 9.13 -21.25 0.25
C PHE A 181 8.00 -20.23 0.04
N PHE A 182 6.76 -20.66 -0.21
CA PHE A 182 5.62 -19.78 -0.49
C PHE A 182 4.79 -19.45 0.77
N VAL A 183 5.01 -20.15 1.89
CA VAL A 183 4.23 -19.96 3.12
C VAL A 183 4.22 -18.50 3.61
N SER A 184 5.36 -17.83 3.61
CA SER A 184 5.47 -16.43 4.04
C SER A 184 4.73 -15.47 3.10
N ALA A 185 4.79 -15.72 1.78
CA ALA A 185 4.06 -14.94 0.79
C ALA A 185 2.55 -15.21 0.89
N TRP A 186 2.15 -16.46 1.13
CA TRP A 186 0.75 -16.82 1.36
C TRP A 186 0.18 -16.14 2.60
N LYS A 187 0.92 -16.08 3.73
CA LYS A 187 0.48 -15.34 4.92
C LYS A 187 0.20 -13.86 4.63
N MET A 188 1.03 -13.23 3.79
CA MET A 188 0.82 -11.84 3.36
C MET A 188 -0.41 -11.70 2.46
N ILE A 189 -0.57 -12.61 1.50
CA ILE A 189 -1.71 -12.63 0.59
C ILE A 189 -3.01 -12.93 1.35
N SER A 190 -3.05 -13.97 2.18
CA SER A 190 -4.24 -14.39 2.94
C SER A 190 -4.73 -13.28 3.87
N HIS A 191 -3.82 -12.58 4.54
CA HIS A 191 -4.17 -11.41 5.36
C HIS A 191 -4.81 -10.29 4.53
N PHE A 192 -4.27 -10.01 3.34
CA PHE A 192 -4.89 -9.08 2.39
C PHE A 192 -6.30 -9.55 1.94
N LEU A 193 -6.46 -10.86 1.72
CA LEU A 193 -7.73 -11.45 1.28
C LEU A 193 -8.80 -11.44 2.36
N GLU A 194 -8.47 -11.81 3.60
CA GLU A 194 -9.39 -11.84 4.73
C GLU A 194 -9.97 -10.45 5.03
N LYS A 195 -9.17 -9.41 4.88
CA LYS A 195 -9.58 -8.02 5.16
C LYS A 195 -10.25 -7.30 3.99
N ALA A 196 -9.92 -7.63 2.75
CA ALA A 196 -10.72 -7.14 1.63
C ALA A 196 -12.13 -7.80 1.58
N THR A 197 -12.34 -8.86 2.37
CA THR A 197 -13.65 -9.46 2.67
C THR A 197 -14.27 -8.93 3.99
N GLN A 198 -13.50 -8.32 4.90
CA GLN A 198 -13.99 -7.71 6.13
C GLN A 198 -13.40 -6.30 6.33
N GLU A 199 -14.19 -5.23 6.07
CA GLU A 199 -13.79 -3.84 6.33
C GLU A 199 -13.40 -3.63 7.81
N LYS A 200 -12.12 -3.82 8.19
CA LYS A 200 -11.53 -3.28 9.43
C LYS A 200 -10.04 -2.93 9.28
N ASN A 201 -9.76 -1.65 9.56
CA ASN A 201 -8.48 -0.96 9.48
C ASN A 201 -7.44 -1.42 10.52
N TYR A 202 -6.18 -1.10 10.20
CA TYR A 202 -4.91 -1.29 10.94
C TYR A 202 -4.19 -2.63 10.72
N GLY A 203 -3.04 -2.55 10.04
CA GLY A 203 -2.17 -3.65 9.59
C GLY A 203 -1.85 -3.65 8.07
N ASP A 204 -2.69 -3.00 7.25
CA ASP A 204 -2.75 -3.28 5.80
C ASP A 204 -1.86 -2.38 4.97
N ALA A 205 -1.75 -1.11 5.37
CA ALA A 205 -0.90 -0.16 4.67
C ALA A 205 0.57 -0.56 4.76
N MET A 206 1.00 -1.13 5.89
CA MET A 206 2.36 -1.65 6.05
C MET A 206 2.69 -2.71 5.01
N LEU A 207 1.91 -3.78 4.91
CA LEU A 207 2.17 -4.86 3.94
C LEU A 207 2.05 -4.35 2.50
N MET A 208 1.08 -3.45 2.25
CA MET A 208 0.92 -2.81 0.94
C MET A 208 2.14 -1.97 0.55
N ARG A 209 2.83 -1.31 1.48
CA ARG A 209 4.08 -0.58 1.20
C ARG A 209 5.17 -1.52 0.68
N PHE A 210 5.36 -2.67 1.33
CA PHE A 210 6.33 -3.68 0.86
C PHE A 210 5.94 -4.28 -0.50
N LEU A 211 4.64 -4.50 -0.74
CA LEU A 211 4.13 -4.97 -2.02
C LEU A 211 4.34 -3.94 -3.13
N VAL A 212 3.92 -2.69 -2.94
CA VAL A 212 4.08 -1.61 -3.93
C VAL A 212 5.55 -1.37 -4.24
N ALA A 213 6.42 -1.29 -3.22
CA ALA A 213 7.86 -1.13 -3.41
C ALA A 213 8.52 -2.28 -4.18
N ARG A 214 7.86 -3.44 -4.25
CA ARG A 214 8.30 -4.59 -5.04
C ARG A 214 7.37 -4.89 -6.21
N SER A 215 6.69 -3.87 -6.74
CA SER A 215 5.86 -3.95 -7.93
C SER A 215 4.76 -5.03 -7.84
N MET A 216 4.20 -5.20 -6.64
CA MET A 216 3.22 -6.23 -6.29
C MET A 216 3.76 -7.67 -6.43
N ASP A 217 5.06 -7.88 -6.16
CA ASP A 217 5.70 -9.19 -6.04
C ASP A 217 5.80 -9.63 -4.56
N PRO A 218 4.82 -10.39 -4.03
CA PRO A 218 4.85 -10.99 -2.70
C PRO A 218 6.12 -11.72 -2.29
N MET A 219 6.88 -12.35 -3.20
CA MET A 219 8.10 -13.05 -2.81
C MET A 219 9.23 -12.05 -2.51
N LYS A 220 9.39 -11.04 -3.37
CA LYS A 220 10.33 -9.95 -3.14
C LYS A 220 9.90 -9.09 -1.94
N ALA A 221 8.59 -8.84 -1.79
CA ALA A 221 8.03 -8.11 -0.66
C ALA A 221 8.24 -8.87 0.66
N ALA A 222 8.00 -10.19 0.69
CA ALA A 222 8.25 -11.03 1.86
C ALA A 222 9.74 -11.08 2.22
N LYS A 223 10.63 -11.23 1.23
CA LYS A 223 12.09 -11.14 1.47
C LYS A 223 12.48 -9.81 2.07
N MET A 224 11.98 -8.70 1.51
CA MET A 224 12.23 -7.36 2.02
C MET A 224 11.67 -7.16 3.43
N LEU A 225 10.46 -7.67 3.72
CA LEU A 225 9.85 -7.63 5.05
C LEU A 225 10.65 -8.44 6.08
N VAL A 226 11.19 -9.60 5.71
CA VAL A 226 12.05 -10.41 6.58
C VAL A 226 13.37 -9.68 6.86
N SER A 227 14.00 -9.10 5.83
CA SER A 227 15.21 -8.28 6.02
C SER A 227 14.94 -7.06 6.91
N TRP A 228 13.79 -6.41 6.72
CA TRP A 228 13.35 -5.30 7.57
C TRP A 228 13.15 -5.72 9.02
N LYS A 229 12.50 -6.86 9.27
CA LYS A 229 12.28 -7.37 10.62
C LYS A 229 13.60 -7.67 11.33
N LYS A 230 14.51 -8.37 10.66
CA LYS A 230 15.85 -8.68 11.20
C LYS A 230 16.62 -7.40 11.54
N TRP A 231 16.64 -6.46 10.60
CA TRP A 231 17.28 -5.16 10.82
C TRP A 231 16.66 -4.42 12.01
N ARG A 232 15.33 -4.43 12.15
CA ARG A 232 14.65 -3.79 13.27
C ARG A 232 14.98 -4.44 14.61
N GLU A 233 15.02 -5.77 14.67
CA GLU A 233 15.40 -6.52 15.88
C GLU A 233 16.86 -6.26 16.28
N GLU A 234 17.75 -6.07 15.31
CA GLU A 234 19.18 -5.85 15.54
C GLU A 234 19.50 -4.40 15.93
N PHE A 235 18.92 -3.42 15.24
CA PHE A 235 19.30 -2.01 15.36
C PHE A 235 18.31 -1.15 16.14
N VAL A 236 17.06 -1.61 16.32
CA VAL A 236 16.01 -0.87 17.03
C VAL A 236 15.24 -1.79 17.99
N PRO A 237 15.93 -2.51 18.90
CA PRO A 237 15.32 -3.54 19.73
C PRO A 237 14.26 -2.98 20.69
N LEU A 238 14.37 -1.70 21.06
CA LEU A 238 13.43 -1.01 21.97
C LEU A 238 12.25 -0.36 21.23
N GLY A 239 12.15 -0.52 19.91
CA GLY A 239 11.16 0.18 19.09
C GLY A 239 11.60 1.60 18.67
N PHE A 240 12.39 2.27 19.52
CA PHE A 240 13.05 3.55 19.28
C PHE A 240 14.56 3.46 19.50
N ILE A 241 15.29 4.51 19.13
CA ILE A 241 16.71 4.65 19.46
C ILE A 241 16.88 5.75 20.53
N PRO A 242 17.42 5.43 21.72
CA PRO A 242 17.57 6.41 22.79
C PRO A 242 18.54 7.55 22.44
N ASP A 243 18.27 8.74 22.95
CA ASP A 243 19.12 9.93 22.83
C ASP A 243 20.58 9.67 23.24
N SER A 244 20.78 8.80 24.24
CA SER A 244 22.10 8.40 24.72
C SER A 244 22.96 7.68 23.67
N GLN A 245 22.35 7.12 22.63
CA GLN A 245 23.07 6.48 21.52
C GLN A 245 23.53 7.47 20.45
N VAL A 246 23.06 8.73 20.49
CA VAL A 246 23.36 9.78 19.48
C VAL A 246 23.52 11.20 20.05
N PRO A 247 24.28 11.38 21.15
CA PRO A 247 24.36 12.68 21.81
C PRO A 247 24.94 13.78 20.91
N ASP A 248 25.86 13.45 20.00
CA ASP A 248 26.52 14.44 19.15
C ASP A 248 25.63 14.91 18.00
N GLU A 249 24.78 14.01 17.49
CA GLU A 249 23.81 14.35 16.43
C GLU A 249 22.69 15.23 16.94
N LEU A 250 22.25 14.98 18.17
CA LEU A 250 21.30 15.84 18.87
C LEU A 250 21.89 17.25 19.04
N LYS A 251 23.12 17.35 19.55
CA LYS A 251 23.80 18.65 19.74
C LYS A 251 23.95 19.45 18.45
N ALA A 252 24.11 18.79 17.30
CA ALA A 252 24.34 19.45 16.02
C ALA A 252 23.14 20.30 15.53
N LYS A 253 21.91 20.09 16.05
CA LYS A 253 20.71 20.88 15.68
C LYS A 253 20.55 21.04 14.16
N LYS A 254 20.81 19.97 13.41
CA LYS A 254 20.83 19.97 11.93
C LYS A 254 19.51 19.51 11.30
N ILE A 255 18.59 18.98 12.11
CA ILE A 255 17.30 18.40 11.68
C ILE A 255 16.16 19.01 12.48
N TYR A 256 15.09 19.37 11.77
CA TYR A 256 13.92 20.06 12.32
C TYR A 256 12.65 19.38 11.81
N LEU A 257 11.68 19.20 12.71
CA LEU A 257 10.34 18.69 12.38
C LEU A 257 9.35 19.83 12.45
N GLN A 258 8.52 19.95 11.43
CA GLN A 258 7.42 20.90 11.40
C GLN A 258 6.07 20.18 11.51
N VAL A 259 5.07 20.92 11.99
CA VAL A 259 3.64 20.52 11.99
C VAL A 259 3.22 20.06 10.58
N PRO A 260 2.11 19.32 10.41
CA PRO A 260 1.81 18.70 9.13
C PRO A 260 1.64 19.76 8.04
N SER A 261 2.06 19.43 6.82
CA SER A 261 1.75 20.22 5.63
C SER A 261 0.23 20.39 5.49
N LYS A 262 -0.19 21.24 4.54
CA LYS A 262 -1.60 21.40 4.18
C LYS A 262 -2.34 20.07 3.94
N ASN A 263 -1.63 19.01 3.54
CA ASN A 263 -2.18 17.68 3.28
C ASN A 263 -2.00 16.68 4.44
N GLY A 264 -1.62 17.14 5.63
CA GLY A 264 -1.43 16.29 6.81
C GLY A 264 -0.12 15.51 6.81
N GLN A 265 0.87 15.88 5.99
CA GLN A 265 2.14 15.15 5.90
C GLN A 265 3.21 15.79 6.79
N PRO A 266 3.97 15.02 7.59
CA PRO A 266 5.06 15.58 8.36
C PRO A 266 6.16 16.13 7.45
N VAL A 267 6.73 17.27 7.84
CA VAL A 267 7.75 17.97 7.07
C VAL A 267 9.07 17.96 7.84
N LEU A 268 10.07 17.31 7.26
CA LEU A 268 11.41 17.19 7.80
C LEU A 268 12.35 18.15 7.08
N ILE A 269 13.06 18.99 7.83
CA ILE A 269 14.02 19.96 7.29
C ILE A 269 15.42 19.60 7.76
N ILE A 270 16.34 19.47 6.81
CA ILE A 270 17.75 19.11 7.01
C ILE A 270 18.60 20.29 6.56
N GLN A 271 19.34 20.89 7.50
CA GLN A 271 20.28 21.98 7.23
C GLN A 271 21.68 21.41 6.99
N ALA A 272 22.08 21.33 5.72
CA ALA A 272 23.32 20.64 5.33
C ALA A 272 24.60 21.37 5.75
N ASN A 273 24.55 22.69 5.98
CA ASN A 273 25.70 23.47 6.45
C ASN A 273 26.17 23.09 7.86
N LYS A 274 25.30 22.45 8.65
CA LYS A 274 25.60 21.91 9.97
C LYS A 274 26.11 20.47 9.93
N HIS A 275 26.14 19.84 8.76
CA HIS A 275 26.67 18.48 8.60
C HIS A 275 28.18 18.52 8.34
N PHE A 276 28.95 17.77 9.14
CA PHE A 276 30.38 17.59 8.95
C PHE A 276 30.69 16.08 9.01
N PRO A 277 31.14 15.45 7.90
CA PRO A 277 31.49 14.03 7.90
C PRO A 277 32.67 13.76 8.84
N SER A 278 32.55 12.79 9.76
CA SER A 278 33.70 12.37 10.57
C SER A 278 34.67 11.56 9.71
N LYS A 279 35.97 11.70 9.99
CA LYS A 279 37.03 10.97 9.29
C LYS A 279 37.40 9.65 9.98
N ASP A 280 37.09 9.50 11.26
CA ASP A 280 37.59 8.41 12.10
C ASP A 280 36.49 7.86 13.03
N GLN A 281 35.65 6.94 12.55
CA GLN A 281 34.89 6.00 13.40
C GLN A 281 34.79 4.61 12.74
N PRO A 282 35.59 3.63 13.17
CA PRO A 282 35.59 2.27 12.61
C PRO A 282 34.44 1.37 13.06
N GLN A 283 33.57 1.78 13.99
CA GLN A 283 32.64 0.85 14.65
C GLN A 283 31.14 1.12 14.44
N PHE A 284 30.76 2.19 13.77
CA PHE A 284 29.46 2.34 13.11
C PHE A 284 29.69 3.14 11.82
N LYS A 285 29.88 2.43 10.70
CA LYS A 285 30.20 3.08 9.42
C LYS A 285 29.03 3.96 9.01
N MET A 286 29.30 5.28 8.91
CA MET A 286 28.58 6.34 8.15
C MET A 286 27.85 7.36 9.04
N ASP A 287 28.46 8.48 9.43
CA ASP A 287 27.85 9.44 10.38
C ASP A 287 26.53 10.04 9.90
N LEU A 288 26.42 10.55 8.67
CA LEU A 288 25.14 11.09 8.16
C LEU A 288 24.09 10.01 7.91
N VAL A 289 24.51 8.79 7.62
CA VAL A 289 23.60 7.64 7.47
C VAL A 289 23.10 7.23 8.84
N THR A 290 23.96 7.16 9.86
CA THR A 290 23.58 6.87 11.24
C THR A 290 22.67 7.97 11.77
N SER A 291 22.95 9.26 11.56
CA SER A 291 21.98 10.31 11.93
C SER A 291 20.70 10.17 11.10
N VAL A 292 20.74 10.16 9.77
CA VAL A 292 19.52 10.05 8.94
C VAL A 292 18.71 8.77 9.24
N LEU A 293 19.37 7.64 9.51
CA LEU A 293 18.75 6.37 9.97
C LEU A 293 18.05 6.57 11.29
N LEU A 294 18.77 7.12 12.28
CA LEU A 294 18.24 7.31 13.62
C LEU A 294 17.01 8.20 13.60
N TRP A 295 17.07 9.24 12.78
CA TRP A 295 16.04 10.26 12.73
C TRP A 295 14.85 9.84 11.87
N ILE A 296 15.02 9.05 10.81
CA ILE A 296 13.89 8.42 10.09
C ILE A 296 13.22 7.35 10.95
N VAL A 297 13.99 6.58 11.73
CA VAL A 297 13.44 5.61 12.69
C VAL A 297 12.64 6.33 13.76
N VAL A 298 13.21 7.39 14.35
CA VAL A 298 12.58 8.23 15.37
C VAL A 298 11.45 9.09 14.81
N LEU A 299 11.34 9.40 13.51
CA LEU A 299 10.27 10.25 12.95
C LEU A 299 9.15 9.47 12.27
N VAL A 300 9.45 8.35 11.63
CA VAL A 300 8.51 7.60 10.79
C VAL A 300 7.79 6.50 11.59
N ILE A 301 8.29 6.14 12.78
CA ILE A 301 7.75 5.03 13.56
C ILE A 301 7.03 5.48 14.85
N ASP A 302 7.59 6.37 15.68
CA ASP A 302 7.00 6.60 17.01
C ASP A 302 6.23 7.94 17.20
N PRO A 303 6.69 9.13 16.75
CA PRO A 303 5.99 10.40 16.99
C PRO A 303 4.97 10.80 15.94
N CYS A 304 5.14 10.52 14.64
CA CYS A 304 4.12 10.95 13.68
C CYS A 304 2.78 10.22 13.86
N CYS A 305 2.77 9.08 14.55
CA CYS A 305 1.55 8.40 14.94
C CYS A 305 1.02 8.88 16.32
N ASP A 306 1.90 9.24 17.27
CA ASP A 306 1.49 9.59 18.65
C ASP A 306 1.54 11.10 19.01
N PHE A 307 2.37 11.94 18.38
CA PHE A 307 2.47 13.39 18.64
C PHE A 307 1.17 14.15 18.29
N TYR A 308 0.40 13.67 17.32
CA TYR A 308 -0.90 14.26 16.97
C TYR A 308 -2.06 13.74 17.82
N ARG A 309 -1.82 12.82 18.76
CA ARG A 309 -2.83 12.35 19.72
C ARG A 309 -3.24 13.43 20.74
N THR A 310 -2.44 14.51 20.87
CA THR A 310 -2.58 15.46 21.99
C THR A 310 -2.98 16.89 21.61
N GLN A 311 -3.03 17.27 20.33
CA GLN A 311 -3.47 18.64 19.97
C GLN A 311 -5.00 18.80 19.85
N GLU A 312 -5.76 17.70 19.76
CA GLU A 312 -7.25 17.71 19.85
C GLU A 312 -7.76 17.35 21.26
N ALA A 313 -6.88 17.16 22.25
CA ALA A 313 -7.24 16.65 23.58
C ALA A 313 -7.70 17.73 24.58
N ASN A 314 -8.37 18.79 24.12
CA ASN A 314 -9.01 19.77 25.00
C ASN A 314 -10.53 19.77 24.99
N ASP A 315 -11.18 18.74 24.42
CA ASP A 315 -12.57 18.43 24.74
C ASP A 315 -12.76 16.90 24.81
N THR A 316 -13.05 16.42 26.03
CA THR A 316 -13.50 15.08 26.42
C THR A 316 -13.67 14.02 25.32
N CYS A 317 -12.73 13.06 25.22
CA CYS A 317 -13.04 11.69 24.81
C CYS A 317 -11.99 10.66 25.25
N SER A 318 -12.47 9.66 25.98
CA SER A 318 -11.88 8.34 26.21
C SER A 318 -11.40 7.67 24.92
N PHE A 319 -10.30 6.91 25.02
CA PHE A 319 -9.78 5.95 24.03
C PHE A 319 -10.82 5.49 22.99
N LYS A 320 -10.67 5.95 21.74
CA LYS A 320 -11.26 5.31 20.56
C LYS A 320 -10.20 5.25 19.45
N GLU A 321 -9.74 4.03 19.18
CA GLU A 321 -9.11 3.53 17.95
C GLU A 321 -8.21 4.53 17.20
N GLY A 322 -6.90 4.46 17.49
CA GLY A 322 -5.88 5.31 16.85
C GLY A 322 -5.94 5.29 15.33
N LYS A 323 -6.19 6.45 14.74
CA LYS A 323 -6.22 6.68 13.29
C LYS A 323 -5.01 7.52 12.88
N GLU A 324 -4.06 6.96 12.12
CA GLU A 324 -2.95 7.72 11.49
C GLU A 324 -3.54 8.83 10.57
N ILE A 325 -3.04 10.07 10.67
CA ILE A 325 -3.51 11.23 9.89
C ILE A 325 -2.54 11.47 8.70
N GLY A 326 -3.09 11.72 7.50
CA GLY A 326 -2.32 11.92 6.26
C GLY A 326 -2.22 10.67 5.37
N ASN A 327 -1.60 10.76 4.19
CA ASN A 327 -1.39 9.61 3.30
C ASN A 327 -0.20 8.71 3.69
N GLU A 328 0.22 8.76 4.96
CA GLU A 328 1.32 7.98 5.55
C GLU A 328 2.74 8.31 5.04
N LYS A 329 2.89 9.41 4.29
CA LYS A 329 4.16 9.81 3.68
C LYS A 329 4.69 11.13 4.25
N LEU A 330 6.02 11.25 4.33
CA LEU A 330 6.74 12.44 4.76
C LEU A 330 7.21 13.30 3.58
N ILE A 331 7.38 14.59 3.82
CA ILE A 331 8.10 15.52 2.93
C ILE A 331 9.48 15.78 3.53
N GLY A 332 10.53 15.54 2.76
CA GLY A 332 11.90 15.94 3.13
C GLY A 332 12.27 17.26 2.46
N ILE A 333 13.00 18.11 3.18
CA ILE A 333 13.59 19.35 2.67
C ILE A 333 15.07 19.33 3.03
N LEU A 334 15.93 19.41 2.03
CA LEU A 334 17.37 19.55 2.20
C LEU A 334 17.76 20.98 1.81
N ASP A 335 18.12 21.79 2.80
CA ASP A 335 18.64 23.12 2.56
C ASP A 335 20.17 23.09 2.44
N LEU A 336 20.65 23.52 1.27
CA LEU A 336 22.06 23.61 0.92
C LEU A 336 22.61 25.05 1.07
N ALA A 337 21.87 25.95 1.72
CA ALA A 337 22.36 27.29 2.00
C ALA A 337 23.66 27.22 2.83
N ASN A 338 24.66 28.00 2.44
CA ASN A 338 25.93 28.15 3.15
C ASN A 338 26.75 26.85 3.33
N ILE A 339 26.54 25.84 2.48
CA ILE A 339 27.43 24.66 2.49
C ILE A 339 28.79 24.98 1.86
N GLY A 340 29.84 24.37 2.38
CA GLY A 340 31.16 24.29 1.74
C GLY A 340 31.53 22.85 1.38
N TYR A 341 32.69 22.66 0.73
CA TYR A 341 33.18 21.31 0.36
C TYR A 341 33.34 20.36 1.55
N ARG A 342 33.60 20.89 2.75
CA ARG A 342 33.73 20.12 3.99
C ARG A 342 32.41 19.52 4.47
N ASN A 343 31.27 20.03 4.00
CA ASN A 343 29.94 19.54 4.36
C ASN A 343 29.43 18.46 3.39
N ILE A 344 30.08 18.28 2.24
CA ILE A 344 29.59 17.37 1.20
C ILE A 344 29.82 15.92 1.63
N ASP A 345 28.73 15.17 1.75
CA ASP A 345 28.72 13.75 2.05
C ASP A 345 27.85 12.99 1.04
N ALA A 346 28.35 12.86 -0.18
CA ALA A 346 27.62 12.18 -1.26
C ALA A 346 27.30 10.73 -0.88
N ARG A 347 28.23 10.05 -0.20
CA ARG A 347 28.07 8.66 0.20
C ARG A 347 26.92 8.51 1.18
N ALA A 348 26.83 9.39 2.17
CA ALA A 348 25.76 9.30 3.13
C ALA A 348 24.39 9.71 2.58
N LEU A 349 24.32 10.67 1.65
CA LEU A 349 23.07 10.95 0.93
C LEU A 349 22.60 9.72 0.13
N ILE A 350 23.50 9.05 -0.60
CA ILE A 350 23.19 7.82 -1.35
C ILE A 350 22.66 6.74 -0.40
N THR A 351 23.39 6.47 0.69
CA THR A 351 23.01 5.42 1.62
C THR A 351 21.73 5.76 2.39
N GLY A 352 21.45 7.04 2.69
CA GLY A 352 20.17 7.48 3.26
C GLY A 352 18.98 7.17 2.35
N PHE A 353 19.10 7.42 1.04
CA PHE A 353 18.06 7.04 0.08
C PHE A 353 17.90 5.51 -0.05
N GLN A 354 19.00 4.76 -0.12
CA GLN A 354 18.96 3.30 -0.15
C GLN A 354 18.29 2.72 1.10
N PHE A 355 18.55 3.32 2.26
CA PHE A 355 17.95 2.94 3.52
C PHE A 355 16.43 3.20 3.53
N LEU A 356 16.00 4.40 3.11
CA LEU A 356 14.58 4.73 2.95
C LEU A 356 13.88 3.73 2.03
N GLN A 357 14.49 3.38 0.91
CA GLN A 357 13.94 2.41 -0.04
C GLN A 357 13.88 0.98 0.53
N ALA A 358 14.87 0.57 1.32
CA ALA A 358 14.99 -0.79 1.83
C ALA A 358 14.12 -1.06 3.06
N TYR A 359 13.98 -0.07 3.96
CA TYR A 359 13.36 -0.27 5.27
C TYR A 359 12.13 0.59 5.52
N TYR A 360 11.92 1.63 4.71
CA TYR A 360 10.77 2.54 4.79
C TYR A 360 10.08 2.68 3.43
N PRO A 361 9.68 1.55 2.80
CA PRO A 361 9.08 1.57 1.48
C PRO A 361 7.86 2.49 1.45
N GLU A 362 7.73 3.27 0.37
CA GLU A 362 6.57 4.13 0.13
C GLU A 362 6.26 5.18 1.21
N ARG A 363 7.22 5.50 2.11
CA ARG A 363 7.07 6.54 3.14
C ARG A 363 7.52 7.94 2.71
N LEU A 364 8.20 8.09 1.57
CA LEU A 364 8.59 9.40 1.03
C LEU A 364 7.56 9.90 0.02
N ALA A 365 6.98 11.08 0.28
CA ALA A 365 6.08 11.78 -0.63
C ALA A 365 6.86 12.57 -1.68
N LYS A 366 7.67 13.52 -1.18
CA LYS A 366 8.53 14.40 -1.97
C LYS A 366 9.79 14.73 -1.17
N PHE A 367 10.85 15.06 -1.90
CA PHE A 367 12.12 15.49 -1.33
C PHE A 367 12.59 16.76 -2.04
N TYR A 368 12.50 17.91 -1.38
CA TYR A 368 12.91 19.20 -1.93
C TYR A 368 14.37 19.47 -1.64
N ILE A 369 15.11 19.98 -2.63
CA ILE A 369 16.47 20.48 -2.47
C ILE A 369 16.43 21.99 -2.69
N LEU A 370 16.78 22.75 -1.66
CA LEU A 370 16.80 24.21 -1.68
C LEU A 370 18.22 24.74 -1.77
N SER A 371 18.37 25.96 -2.28
CA SER A 371 19.61 26.73 -2.24
C SER A 371 20.83 26.02 -2.85
N MET A 372 20.61 25.14 -3.84
CA MET A 372 21.67 24.27 -4.37
C MET A 372 22.78 25.12 -5.04
N PRO A 373 24.02 25.09 -4.50
CA PRO A 373 25.10 25.86 -5.09
C PRO A 373 25.61 25.21 -6.36
N TRP A 374 26.22 26.01 -7.25
CA TRP A 374 26.66 25.57 -8.58
C TRP A 374 27.58 24.35 -8.54
N PHE A 375 28.47 24.24 -7.53
CA PHE A 375 29.40 23.12 -7.39
C PHE A 375 28.69 21.83 -6.95
N PHE A 376 27.56 21.93 -6.25
CA PHE A 376 26.80 20.77 -5.78
C PHE A 376 26.03 20.10 -6.92
N VAL A 377 25.81 20.78 -8.06
CA VAL A 377 25.24 20.18 -9.27
C VAL A 377 26.03 18.93 -9.69
N SER A 378 27.36 18.98 -9.62
CA SER A 378 28.23 17.86 -9.94
C SER A 378 28.10 16.71 -8.93
N ALA A 379 28.00 17.03 -7.64
CA ALA A 379 27.75 16.04 -6.59
C ALA A 379 26.37 15.39 -6.76
N TRP A 380 25.34 16.18 -7.07
CA TRP A 380 23.99 15.69 -7.32
C TRP A 380 23.93 14.77 -8.55
N LYS A 381 24.63 15.12 -9.65
CA LYS A 381 24.78 14.23 -10.81
C LYS A 381 25.40 12.90 -10.45
N MET A 382 26.38 12.88 -9.54
CA MET A 382 26.98 11.63 -9.07
C MET A 382 25.99 10.84 -8.19
N ILE A 383 25.32 11.50 -7.25
CA ILE A 383 24.35 10.88 -6.33
C ILE A 383 23.19 10.28 -7.10
N SER A 384 22.63 11.00 -8.07
CA SER A 384 21.44 10.59 -8.82
C SER A 384 21.63 9.30 -9.63
N LEU A 385 22.86 8.98 -10.03
CA LEU A 385 23.20 7.71 -10.70
C LEU A 385 22.97 6.48 -9.82
N PHE A 386 22.97 6.65 -8.49
CA PHE A 386 22.77 5.56 -7.53
C PHE A 386 21.33 5.48 -7.02
N LEU A 387 20.43 6.35 -7.48
CA LEU A 387 19.03 6.39 -7.05
C LEU A 387 18.12 5.69 -8.06
N GLU A 388 17.18 4.88 -7.56
CA GLU A 388 16.14 4.28 -8.40
C GLU A 388 15.21 5.36 -8.99
N LYS A 389 14.69 5.12 -10.21
CA LYS A 389 13.83 6.05 -10.94
C LYS A 389 12.65 6.58 -10.10
N ALA A 390 11.98 5.70 -9.35
CA ALA A 390 10.84 6.06 -8.51
C ALA A 390 11.20 7.04 -7.37
N THR A 391 12.45 7.05 -6.93
CA THR A 391 12.95 8.02 -5.93
C THR A 391 13.34 9.33 -6.61
N LEU A 392 13.99 9.28 -7.78
CA LEU A 392 14.31 10.48 -8.56
C LEU A 392 13.05 11.29 -8.94
N GLU A 393 11.96 10.62 -9.28
CA GLU A 393 10.67 11.25 -9.58
C GLU A 393 10.06 12.01 -8.39
N LYS A 394 10.49 11.68 -7.16
CA LYS A 394 10.04 12.36 -5.92
C LYS A 394 10.94 13.53 -5.53
N VAL A 395 12.11 13.68 -6.15
CA VAL A 395 13.06 14.75 -5.82
C VAL A 395 12.75 15.99 -6.66
N VAL A 396 12.65 17.14 -6.00
CA VAL A 396 12.40 18.45 -6.63
C VAL A 396 13.51 19.42 -6.25
N ILE A 397 14.25 19.93 -7.23
CA ILE A 397 15.24 20.98 -7.01
C ILE A 397 14.53 22.32 -7.18
N VAL A 398 14.52 23.15 -6.13
CA VAL A 398 13.87 24.46 -6.16
C VAL A 398 14.91 25.50 -6.56
N SER A 399 14.86 25.93 -7.82
CA SER A 399 15.86 26.83 -8.44
C SER A 399 15.26 28.11 -9.02
N SER A 400 13.97 28.12 -9.34
CA SER A 400 13.24 29.26 -9.89
C SER A 400 12.22 29.85 -8.91
N GLN A 401 11.78 31.09 -9.16
CA GLN A 401 10.72 31.72 -8.36
C GLN A 401 9.40 30.96 -8.43
N ASP A 402 9.06 30.37 -9.59
CA ASP A 402 7.82 29.63 -9.77
C ASP A 402 7.85 28.27 -9.06
N GLU A 403 8.99 27.57 -9.06
CA GLU A 403 9.21 26.38 -8.24
C GLU A 403 9.10 26.73 -6.74
N ARG A 404 9.65 27.88 -6.33
CA ARG A 404 9.56 28.35 -4.94
C ARG A 404 8.12 28.63 -4.51
N LYS A 405 7.32 29.29 -5.36
CA LYS A 405 5.88 29.49 -5.10
C LYS A 405 5.13 28.16 -5.00
N THR A 406 5.43 27.22 -5.90
CA THR A 406 4.82 25.88 -5.89
C THR A 406 5.15 25.12 -4.61
N PHE A 407 6.42 25.14 -4.20
CA PHE A 407 6.91 24.54 -2.96
C PHE A 407 6.19 25.10 -1.72
N ILE A 408 6.10 26.43 -1.59
CA ILE A 408 5.41 27.09 -0.46
C ILE A 408 3.92 26.71 -0.46
N LYS A 409 3.27 26.75 -1.62
CA LYS A 409 1.85 26.40 -1.75
C LYS A 409 1.55 24.95 -1.37
N GLU A 410 2.45 24.03 -1.71
CA GLU A 410 2.28 22.61 -1.46
C GLU A 410 2.50 22.24 0.01
N ILE A 411 3.51 22.83 0.65
CA ILE A 411 3.78 22.60 2.07
C ILE A 411 2.76 23.34 2.95
N GLY A 412 2.44 24.59 2.58
CA GLY A 412 1.57 25.48 3.36
C GLY A 412 2.39 26.48 4.17
N GLU A 413 1.96 27.75 4.12
CA GLU A 413 2.67 28.86 4.77
C GLU A 413 2.68 28.73 6.30
N GLU A 414 1.63 28.17 6.92
CA GLU A 414 1.59 27.96 8.37
C GLU A 414 2.53 26.88 8.88
N THR A 415 2.91 25.95 8.00
CA THR A 415 3.80 24.82 8.31
C THR A 415 5.26 25.18 8.05
N LEU A 416 5.49 25.99 7.02
CA LEU A 416 6.82 26.30 6.55
C LEU A 416 7.46 27.40 7.42
N PRO A 417 8.72 27.24 7.86
CA PRO A 417 9.40 28.29 8.61
C PRO A 417 9.57 29.61 7.85
N GLU A 418 9.66 30.72 8.59
CA GLU A 418 9.89 32.06 8.03
C GLU A 418 11.10 32.11 7.07
N GLU A 419 12.19 31.43 7.42
CA GLU A 419 13.43 31.33 6.60
C GLU A 419 13.21 30.68 5.22
N TYR A 420 12.15 29.87 5.06
CA TYR A 420 11.80 29.27 3.77
C TYR A 420 10.60 29.95 3.09
N GLY A 421 10.05 31.01 3.71
CA GLY A 421 8.96 31.83 3.16
C GLY A 421 7.56 31.52 3.71
N GLY A 422 7.45 30.83 4.86
CA GLY A 422 6.19 30.67 5.57
C GLY A 422 6.09 31.54 6.84
N ARG A 423 5.33 31.08 7.82
CA ARG A 423 5.00 31.74 9.10
C ARG A 423 5.34 30.90 10.33
N ALA A 424 5.81 29.67 10.14
CA ALA A 424 6.13 28.78 11.25
C ALA A 424 7.45 29.16 11.95
N LYS A 425 7.59 28.74 13.21
CA LYS A 425 8.88 28.78 13.90
C LYS A 425 9.63 27.48 13.68
N LEU A 426 10.95 27.59 13.53
CA LEU A 426 11.81 26.43 13.39
C LEU A 426 11.97 25.73 14.75
N ILE A 427 11.45 24.50 14.91
CA ILE A 427 11.52 23.72 16.15
C ILE A 427 12.53 22.59 15.95
N ALA A 428 13.60 22.58 16.74
CA ALA A 428 14.61 21.53 16.67
C ALA A 428 13.99 20.21 17.14
N LEU A 429 14.29 19.11 16.45
CA LEU A 429 13.60 17.86 16.68
C LEU A 429 13.79 17.29 18.10
N GLN A 430 14.98 17.45 18.68
CA GLN A 430 15.22 17.04 20.07
C GLN A 430 14.45 17.87 21.10
N ASP A 431 13.98 19.06 20.72
CA ASP A 431 13.21 19.94 21.58
C ASP A 431 11.71 19.58 21.50
N VAL A 432 11.34 18.57 20.68
CA VAL A 432 9.99 18.00 20.59
C VAL A 432 9.75 17.05 21.76
N THR A 433 8.77 17.35 22.60
CA THR A 433 8.38 16.48 23.71
C THR A 433 7.43 15.38 23.23
N LEU A 434 7.79 14.12 23.49
CA LEU A 434 6.93 12.96 23.29
C LEU A 434 6.28 12.60 24.62
N ASN A 435 4.95 12.60 24.70
CA ASN A 435 4.27 12.12 25.90
C ASN A 435 4.50 10.60 26.02
N SER A 436 5.13 10.18 27.12
CA SER A 436 5.41 8.77 27.39
C SER A 436 4.11 7.97 27.51
N ILE A 437 3.92 6.99 26.63
CA ILE A 437 2.87 5.98 26.80
C ILE A 437 3.36 5.03 27.90
N SER A 438 2.65 5.00 29.03
CA SER A 438 2.77 3.93 30.01
C SER A 438 2.38 2.61 29.33
N ILE A 439 3.38 1.79 29.04
CA ILE A 439 3.18 0.38 28.66
C ILE A 439 2.62 -0.28 29.92
N VAL A 440 1.32 -0.54 29.93
CA VAL A 440 0.70 -1.37 30.97
C VAL A 440 1.06 -2.81 30.64
N ASP A 441 1.64 -3.50 31.62
CA ASP A 441 2.10 -4.91 31.59
C ASP A 441 1.05 -5.91 31.07
#